data_AF-A0A9W7Y9U3-F1
#
_entry.id   AF-A0A9W7Y9U3-F1
#
_cell.length_a   1.000
_cell.length_b   1.000
_cell.length_c   1.000
_cell.angle_alpha   90.00
_cell.angle_beta   90.00
_cell.angle_gamma   90.00
#
_symmetry.space_group_name_H-M   'P 1'
#
loop_
_entity.id
_entity.type
_entity.pdbx_description
1 polymer ?
#
loop_
_entity_poly.entity_id
_entity_poly.type
_entity_poly.pdbx_seq_one_letter_code
_entity_poly.pdbx_strand_id
1 'polypeptide(L)'
;MGRRIREYPVKQEAAVRVVSHTRIVREKVLGDVDAFIRQREYGKASELLLTMATNGPIPLQLMWQLLVAVIRQQDPNQLSLRPIFDIIVADTRTALPYTTAMEQVFYTLTYSLHQAYDILLAFTNETGGKLALAQGFLGIVIACLREEEIGQLGDNSQPVQPSDGDVFKHSEFPPFKLTRHGDWQRTKHTLANAERHLAQALKLDEYSDFFVGFHAQVLLAMDRADEAVAVLERYYNRDKSIHILRMLISVDSRDPLDQHDRIAEYLELDPFAPERYLDCVVERALASPGNEGTVPMTRALRLVVDRVERGDTDETSKWRHLARLLSFFRQADPTTISAVMGPRLEWWGDVYFDWSTFDAVGTTDRIVYMAVCAQQLVDLEQGHPVYGILSGDLSDAHAEFVDQHMRLPGSAPPV
;
A
#
# COMPACT_ATOMS: atom_id res chain seq x y z
N MET A 1 -77.54 -10.07 -7.35
CA MET A 1 -76.11 -10.42 -7.18
C MET A 1 -75.40 -10.26 -8.52
N GLY A 2 -74.25 -9.57 -8.54
CA GLY A 2 -73.22 -9.75 -9.56
C GLY A 2 -73.17 -8.74 -10.71
N ARG A 3 -72.18 -7.83 -10.65
CA ARG A 3 -71.02 -7.77 -11.57
C ARG A 3 -70.07 -6.66 -11.13
N ARG A 4 -68.98 -7.04 -10.46
CA ARG A 4 -67.79 -6.18 -10.28
C ARG A 4 -67.02 -6.20 -11.60
N ILE A 5 -66.97 -5.07 -12.29
CA ILE A 5 -66.09 -4.87 -13.45
C ILE A 5 -64.68 -4.66 -12.89
N ARG A 6 -63.75 -5.54 -13.29
CA ARG A 6 -62.32 -5.45 -12.96
C ARG A 6 -61.67 -4.36 -13.82
N GLU A 7 -61.50 -3.17 -13.27
CA GLU A 7 -60.64 -2.12 -13.83
C GLU A 7 -59.15 -2.41 -13.52
N TYR A 8 -58.56 -3.45 -14.11
CA TYR A 8 -57.14 -3.78 -13.89
C TYR A 8 -56.40 -4.42 -15.10
N PRO A 9 -56.39 -3.79 -16.30
CA PRO A 9 -55.25 -4.03 -17.23
C PRO A 9 -54.61 -2.76 -17.85
N VAL A 10 -55.34 -1.64 -17.97
CA VAL A 10 -54.88 -0.47 -18.76
C VAL A 10 -53.68 0.26 -18.12
N LYS A 11 -53.59 0.29 -16.79
CA LYS A 11 -52.46 0.92 -16.08
C LYS A 11 -51.15 0.13 -16.21
N GLN A 12 -51.22 -1.18 -16.40
CA GLN A 12 -50.03 -2.03 -16.57
C GLN A 12 -49.45 -1.91 -17.98
N GLU A 13 -50.28 -1.87 -19.02
CA GLU A 13 -49.79 -1.67 -20.40
C GLU A 13 -49.18 -0.28 -20.62
N ALA A 14 -49.78 0.76 -20.03
CA ALA A 14 -49.23 2.11 -20.08
C ALA A 14 -47.87 2.20 -19.37
N ALA A 15 -47.74 1.58 -18.19
CA ALA A 15 -46.47 1.51 -17.46
C ALA A 15 -45.38 0.76 -18.25
N VAL A 16 -45.73 -0.37 -18.90
CA VAL A 16 -44.80 -1.14 -19.74
C VAL A 16 -44.32 -0.33 -20.96
N ARG A 17 -45.22 0.42 -21.61
CA ARG A 17 -44.86 1.30 -22.75
C ARG A 17 -43.99 2.48 -22.33
N VAL A 18 -44.23 3.06 -21.16
CA VAL A 18 -43.39 4.15 -20.62
C VAL A 18 -41.99 3.62 -20.30
N VAL A 19 -41.88 2.45 -19.66
CA VAL A 19 -40.58 1.83 -19.35
C VAL A 19 -39.80 1.45 -20.62
N SER A 20 -40.47 0.89 -21.63
CA SER A 20 -39.81 0.56 -22.90
C SER A 20 -39.37 1.80 -23.68
N HIS A 21 -40.18 2.87 -23.68
CA HIS A 21 -39.81 4.13 -24.30
C HIS A 21 -38.61 4.80 -23.60
N THR A 22 -38.62 4.87 -22.26
CA THR A 22 -37.48 5.41 -21.48
C THR A 22 -36.20 4.62 -21.73
N ARG A 23 -36.28 3.29 -21.87
CA ARG A 23 -35.12 2.45 -22.20
C ARG A 23 -34.55 2.77 -23.58
N ILE A 24 -35.40 2.85 -24.61
CA ILE A 24 -34.97 3.16 -25.99
C ILE A 24 -34.34 4.56 -26.06
N VAL A 25 -34.96 5.55 -25.41
CA VAL A 25 -34.43 6.91 -25.34
C VAL A 25 -33.07 6.93 -24.63
N ARG A 26 -32.93 6.19 -23.52
CA ARG A 26 -31.66 6.06 -22.80
C ARG A 26 -30.56 5.43 -23.64
N GLU A 27 -30.82 4.31 -24.30
CA GLU A 27 -29.84 3.63 -25.14
C GLU A 27 -29.36 4.54 -26.28
N LYS A 28 -30.28 5.30 -26.90
CA LYS A 28 -29.93 6.29 -27.91
C LYS A 28 -29.06 7.41 -27.35
N VAL A 29 -29.47 8.03 -26.23
CA VAL A 29 -28.71 9.12 -25.58
C VAL A 29 -27.30 8.65 -25.21
N LEU A 30 -27.15 7.45 -24.65
CA LEU A 30 -25.85 6.90 -24.31
C LEU A 30 -24.98 6.63 -25.54
N GLY A 31 -25.58 6.17 -26.65
CA GLY A 31 -24.89 6.03 -27.94
C GLY A 31 -24.40 7.36 -28.51
N ASP A 32 -25.23 8.40 -28.45
CA ASP A 32 -24.89 9.75 -28.91
C ASP A 32 -23.79 10.37 -28.03
N VAL A 33 -23.86 10.17 -26.70
CA VAL A 33 -22.82 10.60 -25.75
C VAL A 33 -21.49 9.88 -26.00
N ASP A 34 -21.50 8.56 -26.22
CA ASP A 34 -20.29 7.80 -26.55
C ASP A 34 -19.67 8.29 -27.87
N ALA A 35 -20.48 8.61 -28.88
CA ALA A 35 -20.01 9.21 -30.12
C ALA A 35 -19.31 10.57 -29.87
N PHE A 36 -19.90 11.44 -29.06
CA PHE A 36 -19.28 12.73 -28.70
C PHE A 36 -17.99 12.54 -27.89
N ILE A 37 -17.95 11.59 -26.94
CA ILE A 37 -16.74 11.28 -26.15
C ILE A 37 -15.60 10.80 -27.06
N ARG A 38 -15.88 9.90 -28.02
CA ARG A 38 -14.89 9.42 -28.99
C ARG A 38 -14.35 10.53 -29.89
N GLN A 39 -15.19 11.52 -30.19
CA GLN A 39 -14.81 12.71 -30.95
C GLN A 39 -14.15 13.79 -30.09
N ARG A 40 -13.98 13.57 -28.78
CA ARG A 40 -13.48 14.54 -27.80
C ARG A 40 -14.33 15.81 -27.70
N GLU A 41 -15.61 15.73 -28.07
CA GLU A 41 -16.57 16.81 -27.98
C GLU A 41 -17.28 16.83 -26.61
N TYR A 42 -16.49 16.91 -25.53
CA TYR A 42 -17.01 16.77 -24.15
C TYR A 42 -18.08 17.82 -23.80
N GLY A 43 -17.99 19.04 -24.34
CA GLY A 43 -19.01 20.07 -24.12
C GLY A 43 -20.40 19.69 -24.67
N LYS A 44 -20.44 19.08 -25.86
CA LYS A 44 -21.71 18.59 -26.44
C LYS A 44 -22.25 17.38 -25.68
N ALA A 45 -21.36 16.49 -25.25
CA ALA A 45 -21.71 15.36 -24.40
C ALA A 45 -22.34 15.83 -23.07
N SER A 46 -21.74 16.83 -22.39
CA SER A 46 -22.29 17.37 -21.14
C SER A 46 -23.61 18.10 -21.34
N GLU A 47 -23.75 18.88 -22.42
CA GLU A 47 -24.97 19.62 -22.73
C GLU A 47 -26.15 18.67 -23.00
N LEU A 48 -25.90 17.59 -23.75
CA LEU A 48 -26.89 16.54 -23.99
C LEU A 48 -27.32 15.88 -22.67
N LEU A 49 -26.37 15.50 -21.82
CA LEU A 49 -26.65 14.87 -20.53
C LEU A 49 -27.43 15.79 -19.57
N LEU A 50 -27.06 17.07 -19.49
CA LEU A 50 -27.78 18.07 -18.69
C LEU A 50 -29.20 18.29 -19.21
N THR A 51 -29.37 18.40 -20.53
CA THR A 51 -30.69 18.57 -21.16
C THR A 51 -31.59 17.38 -20.89
N MET A 52 -31.04 16.16 -20.94
CA MET A 52 -31.78 14.94 -20.61
C MET A 52 -32.12 14.85 -19.12
N ALA A 53 -31.26 15.34 -18.24
CA ALA A 53 -31.51 15.34 -16.81
C ALA A 53 -32.55 16.39 -16.38
N THR A 54 -32.57 17.57 -17.01
CA THR A 54 -33.50 18.66 -16.64
C THR A 54 -34.86 18.55 -17.31
N ASN A 55 -34.90 18.13 -18.58
CA ASN A 55 -36.10 18.15 -19.41
C ASN A 55 -36.48 16.78 -19.98
N GLY A 56 -35.63 15.77 -19.80
CA GLY A 56 -35.80 14.46 -20.41
C GLY A 56 -36.48 13.42 -19.52
N PRO A 57 -36.78 12.23 -20.07
CA PRO A 57 -37.41 11.14 -19.33
C PRO A 57 -36.43 10.33 -18.48
N ILE A 58 -35.13 10.67 -18.51
CA ILE A 58 -34.08 9.92 -17.83
C ILE A 58 -33.71 10.67 -16.54
N PRO A 59 -33.94 10.09 -15.35
CA PRO A 59 -33.61 10.75 -14.09
C PRO A 59 -32.10 10.94 -13.96
N LEU A 60 -31.70 12.06 -13.35
CA LEU A 60 -30.30 12.43 -13.11
C LEU A 60 -29.53 11.32 -12.37
N GLN A 61 -30.21 10.60 -11.47
CA GLN A 61 -29.73 9.41 -10.75
C GLN A 61 -29.10 8.34 -11.65
N LEU A 62 -29.54 8.20 -12.91
CA LEU A 62 -29.02 7.19 -13.84
C LEU A 62 -27.87 7.69 -14.74
N MET A 63 -27.56 8.99 -14.70
CA MET A 63 -26.61 9.62 -15.63
C MET A 63 -25.53 10.45 -14.93
N TRP A 64 -25.68 10.77 -13.65
CA TRP A 64 -24.81 11.71 -12.95
C TRP A 64 -23.32 11.30 -12.96
N GLN A 65 -23.01 10.00 -12.86
CA GLN A 65 -21.62 9.53 -12.93
C GLN A 65 -20.97 9.84 -14.27
N LEU A 66 -21.71 9.59 -15.36
CA LEU A 66 -21.25 9.88 -16.72
C LEU A 66 -21.15 11.39 -16.94
N LEU A 67 -22.11 12.17 -16.43
CA LEU A 67 -22.08 13.63 -16.48
C LEU A 67 -20.84 14.20 -15.77
N VAL A 68 -20.58 13.75 -14.53
CA VAL A 68 -19.38 14.15 -13.76
C VAL A 68 -18.11 13.77 -14.50
N ALA A 69 -18.02 12.55 -15.05
CA ALA A 69 -16.86 12.10 -15.80
C ALA A 69 -16.61 12.95 -17.06
N VAL A 70 -17.66 13.26 -17.83
CA VAL A 70 -17.55 14.09 -19.04
C VAL A 70 -17.11 15.51 -18.69
N ILE A 71 -17.65 16.10 -17.62
CA ILE A 71 -17.27 17.47 -17.24
C ILE A 71 -15.84 17.53 -16.70
N ARG A 72 -15.38 16.52 -15.94
CA ARG A 72 -13.97 16.39 -15.55
C ARG A 72 -13.02 16.36 -16.75
N GLN A 73 -13.45 15.78 -17.89
CA GLN A 73 -12.66 15.72 -19.13
C GLN A 73 -12.75 17.01 -19.95
N GLN A 74 -13.87 17.74 -19.88
CA GLN A 74 -14.06 19.00 -20.60
C GLN A 74 -13.10 20.09 -20.14
N ASP A 75 -12.92 20.20 -18.82
CA ASP A 75 -11.97 21.13 -18.23
C ASP A 75 -11.44 20.57 -16.91
N PRO A 76 -10.27 19.89 -16.94
CA PRO A 76 -9.67 19.31 -15.75
C PRO A 76 -9.35 20.34 -14.65
N ASN A 77 -9.25 21.63 -14.99
CA ASN A 77 -8.64 22.64 -14.13
C ASN A 77 -9.53 23.86 -13.80
N GLN A 78 -10.67 24.10 -14.48
CA GLN A 78 -11.45 25.35 -14.29
C GLN A 78 -12.95 25.18 -13.98
N LEU A 79 -13.59 24.06 -14.28
CA LEU A 79 -15.03 23.89 -14.02
C LEU A 79 -15.31 23.39 -12.61
N SER A 80 -15.93 24.24 -11.79
CA SER A 80 -16.44 23.86 -10.47
C SER A 80 -17.59 22.86 -10.63
N LEU A 81 -17.38 21.61 -10.20
CA LEU A 81 -18.41 20.57 -10.18
C LEU A 81 -19.40 20.76 -9.03
N ARG A 82 -19.15 21.70 -8.12
CA ARG A 82 -19.95 21.91 -6.92
C ARG A 82 -21.44 22.15 -7.22
N PRO A 83 -21.84 23.07 -8.13
CA PRO A 83 -23.26 23.30 -8.42
C PRO A 83 -23.95 22.04 -8.95
N ILE A 84 -23.20 21.20 -9.67
CA ILE A 84 -23.70 19.94 -10.23
C ILE A 84 -23.92 18.93 -9.11
N PHE A 85 -22.95 18.77 -8.21
CA PHE A 85 -23.14 17.94 -7.02
C PHE A 85 -24.29 18.42 -6.14
N ASP A 86 -24.46 19.73 -5.94
CA ASP A 86 -25.57 20.27 -5.15
C ASP A 86 -26.93 19.92 -5.79
N ILE A 87 -27.05 20.00 -7.12
CA ILE A 87 -28.25 19.58 -7.85
C ILE A 87 -28.47 18.06 -7.72
N ILE A 88 -27.43 17.26 -7.95
CA ILE A 88 -27.54 15.80 -7.85
C ILE A 88 -27.94 15.40 -6.43
N VAL A 89 -27.30 15.96 -5.40
CA VAL A 89 -27.62 15.66 -4.00
C VAL A 89 -29.03 16.09 -3.64
N ALA A 90 -29.50 17.26 -4.11
CA ALA A 90 -30.88 17.70 -3.89
C ALA A 90 -31.92 16.77 -4.54
N ASP A 91 -31.65 16.31 -5.76
CA ASP A 91 -32.55 15.44 -6.54
C ASP A 91 -32.53 13.97 -6.07
N THR A 92 -31.39 13.50 -5.54
CA THR A 92 -31.18 12.09 -5.15
C THR A 92 -31.52 11.75 -3.71
N ARG A 93 -31.95 12.72 -2.88
CA ARG A 93 -32.28 12.48 -1.44
C ARG A 93 -33.29 11.35 -1.19
N THR A 94 -33.99 10.87 -2.21
CA THR A 94 -35.05 9.86 -2.11
C THR A 94 -34.62 8.42 -2.44
N ALA A 95 -33.44 8.17 -3.02
CA ALA A 95 -32.96 6.81 -3.33
C ALA A 95 -31.41 6.70 -3.40
N LEU A 96 -30.83 5.85 -2.53
CA LEU A 96 -29.38 5.54 -2.43
C LEU A 96 -28.40 6.75 -2.58
N PRO A 97 -28.53 7.82 -1.77
CA PRO A 97 -27.77 9.07 -1.90
C PRO A 97 -26.29 9.00 -1.46
N TYR A 98 -25.82 7.87 -0.92
CA TYR A 98 -24.51 7.82 -0.25
C TYR A 98 -23.33 8.02 -1.20
N THR A 99 -23.39 7.45 -2.41
CA THR A 99 -22.27 7.53 -3.36
C THR A 99 -22.07 8.95 -3.87
N THR A 100 -23.15 9.68 -4.19
CA THR A 100 -23.06 11.07 -4.65
C THR A 100 -22.59 12.00 -3.54
N ALA A 101 -23.13 11.85 -2.32
CA ALA A 101 -22.68 12.64 -1.18
C ALA A 101 -21.19 12.41 -0.87
N MET A 102 -20.73 11.16 -0.93
CA MET A 102 -19.30 10.85 -0.77
C MET A 102 -18.46 11.38 -1.93
N GLU A 103 -18.92 11.33 -3.18
CA GLU A 103 -18.22 11.97 -4.31
C GLU A 103 -18.12 13.50 -4.14
N GLN A 104 -19.18 14.15 -3.64
CA GLN A 104 -19.14 15.57 -3.31
C GLN A 104 -18.10 15.86 -2.22
N VAL A 105 -18.04 15.02 -1.17
CA VAL A 105 -17.02 15.12 -0.12
C VAL A 105 -15.62 14.97 -0.72
N PHE A 106 -15.36 13.92 -1.50
CA PHE A 106 -14.04 13.66 -2.09
C PHE A 106 -13.61 14.76 -3.05
N TYR A 107 -14.54 15.26 -3.87
CA TYR A 107 -14.30 16.45 -4.67
C TYR A 107 -13.90 17.63 -3.78
N THR A 108 -14.69 17.94 -2.76
CA THR A 108 -14.44 19.08 -1.86
C THR A 108 -13.11 18.96 -1.12
N LEU A 109 -12.70 17.75 -0.72
CA LEU A 109 -11.42 17.48 -0.06
C LEU A 109 -10.20 17.89 -0.89
N THR A 110 -10.32 17.93 -2.22
CA THR A 110 -9.22 18.37 -3.09
C THR A 110 -9.00 19.89 -3.10
N TYR A 111 -9.95 20.68 -2.56
CA TYR A 111 -9.87 22.15 -2.59
C TYR A 111 -10.04 22.82 -1.22
N SER A 112 -10.81 22.23 -0.29
CA SER A 112 -11.09 22.83 1.01
C SER A 112 -11.45 21.79 2.08
N LEU A 113 -10.57 21.63 3.07
CA LEU A 113 -10.81 20.77 4.23
C LEU A 113 -11.97 21.26 5.10
N HIS A 114 -12.11 22.57 5.31
CA HIS A 114 -13.21 23.14 6.10
C HIS A 114 -14.59 22.87 5.48
N GLN A 115 -14.73 23.06 4.16
CA GLN A 115 -16.00 22.78 3.50
C GLN A 115 -16.30 21.28 3.49
N ALA A 116 -15.28 20.44 3.29
CA ALA A 116 -15.44 19.00 3.37
C ALA A 116 -15.88 18.55 4.77
N TYR A 117 -15.35 19.18 5.83
CA TYR A 117 -15.78 18.95 7.21
C TYR A 117 -17.26 19.27 7.42
N ASP A 118 -17.74 20.44 6.96
CA ASP A 118 -19.13 20.83 7.12
C ASP A 118 -20.09 19.85 6.41
N ILE A 119 -19.74 19.45 5.18
CA ILE A 119 -20.50 18.46 4.40
C ILE A 119 -20.50 17.10 5.10
N LEU A 120 -19.33 16.60 5.52
CA LEU A 120 -19.19 15.33 6.21
C LEU A 120 -19.95 15.31 7.54
N LEU A 121 -19.91 16.40 8.30
CA LEU A 121 -20.61 16.52 9.57
C LEU A 121 -22.13 16.47 9.36
N ALA A 122 -22.65 17.26 8.41
CA ALA A 122 -24.06 17.24 8.06
C ALA A 122 -24.49 15.85 7.59
N PHE A 123 -23.73 15.25 6.67
CA PHE A 123 -24.00 13.92 6.14
C PHE A 123 -23.94 12.83 7.21
N THR A 124 -22.96 12.87 8.10
CA THR A 124 -22.86 11.92 9.23
C THR A 124 -24.08 12.05 10.15
N ASN A 125 -24.57 13.27 10.40
CA ASN A 125 -25.77 13.49 11.18
C ASN A 125 -27.04 12.98 10.47
N GLU A 126 -27.19 13.25 9.17
CA GLU A 126 -28.31 12.78 8.35
C GLU A 126 -28.39 11.26 8.26
N THR A 127 -27.23 10.58 8.16
CA THR A 127 -27.15 9.12 8.16
C THR A 127 -27.30 8.50 9.55
N GLY A 128 -27.47 9.31 10.60
CA GLY A 128 -27.48 8.85 12.00
C GLY A 128 -26.17 8.19 12.42
N GLY A 129 -25.07 8.54 11.74
CA GLY A 129 -23.74 8.02 12.01
C GLY A 129 -23.53 6.55 11.65
N LYS A 130 -24.36 5.97 10.76
CA LYS A 130 -24.35 4.54 10.43
C LYS A 130 -23.45 4.15 9.26
N LEU A 131 -22.85 5.12 8.58
CA LEU A 131 -21.97 4.87 7.44
C LEU A 131 -20.51 4.92 7.86
N ALA A 132 -19.81 3.78 7.77
CA ALA A 132 -18.40 3.67 8.17
C ALA A 132 -17.51 4.68 7.44
N LEU A 133 -17.69 4.80 6.11
CA LEU A 133 -16.94 5.75 5.28
C LEU A 133 -17.09 7.20 5.76
N ALA A 134 -18.31 7.66 6.02
CA ALA A 134 -18.54 9.03 6.49
C ALA A 134 -17.89 9.28 7.85
N GLN A 135 -18.01 8.33 8.78
CA GLN A 135 -17.37 8.40 10.09
C GLN A 135 -15.84 8.45 9.98
N GLY A 136 -15.27 7.56 9.19
CA GLY A 136 -13.82 7.45 9.03
C GLY A 136 -13.23 8.70 8.41
N PHE A 137 -13.79 9.20 7.31
CA PHE A 137 -13.35 10.43 6.67
C PHE A 137 -13.58 11.67 7.54
N LEU A 138 -14.67 11.74 8.31
CA LEU A 138 -14.87 12.84 9.26
C LEU A 138 -13.77 12.85 10.34
N GLY A 139 -13.39 11.70 10.87
CA GLY A 139 -12.29 11.58 11.83
C GLY A 139 -10.94 12.04 11.25
N ILE A 140 -10.63 11.59 10.04
CA ILE A 140 -9.45 11.99 9.26
C ILE A 140 -9.43 13.52 9.05
N VAL A 141 -10.53 14.12 8.60
CA VAL A 141 -10.62 15.56 8.34
C VAL A 141 -10.48 16.38 9.62
N ILE A 142 -11.08 15.94 10.74
CA ILE A 142 -10.90 16.60 12.04
C ILE A 142 -9.41 16.61 12.43
N ALA A 143 -8.70 15.50 12.23
CA ALA A 143 -7.27 15.42 12.51
C ALA A 143 -6.46 16.37 11.61
N CYS A 144 -6.76 16.46 10.31
CA CYS A 144 -6.10 17.40 9.40
C CYS A 144 -6.35 18.87 9.78
N LEU A 145 -7.61 19.24 10.05
CA LEU A 145 -7.98 20.61 10.41
C LEU A 145 -7.33 21.08 11.71
N ARG A 146 -7.14 20.16 12.66
CA ARG A 146 -6.38 20.45 13.87
C ARG A 146 -4.95 20.91 13.54
N GLU A 147 -4.25 20.18 12.67
CA GLU A 147 -2.88 20.53 12.31
C GLU A 147 -2.82 21.88 11.58
N GLU A 148 -3.81 22.18 10.75
CA GLU A 148 -3.95 23.50 10.12
C GLU A 148 -4.12 24.62 11.17
N GLU A 149 -4.99 24.43 12.17
CA GLU A 149 -5.18 25.37 13.28
C GLU A 149 -3.89 25.57 14.11
N ILE A 150 -3.15 24.49 14.39
CA ILE A 150 -1.85 24.58 15.09
C ILE A 150 -0.84 25.39 14.27
N GLY A 151 -0.76 25.16 12.97
CA GLY A 151 0.11 25.92 12.07
C GLY A 151 -0.20 27.42 12.09
N GLN A 152 -1.48 27.79 12.11
CA GLN A 152 -1.94 29.18 12.17
C GLN A 152 -1.67 29.85 13.52
N LEU A 153 -1.66 29.08 14.61
CA LEU A 153 -1.27 29.58 15.95
C LEU A 153 0.24 29.82 16.07
N GLY A 154 1.04 29.28 15.15
CA GLY A 154 2.50 29.22 15.18
C GLY A 154 3.27 30.44 14.69
N ASP A 155 2.65 31.57 14.33
CA ASP A 155 3.36 32.75 13.78
C ASP A 155 4.26 33.50 14.80
N ASN A 156 4.35 33.04 16.06
CA ASN A 156 5.28 33.54 17.07
C ASN A 156 6.08 32.44 17.80
N SER A 157 6.02 31.20 17.34
CA SER A 157 6.78 30.09 17.90
C SER A 157 7.44 29.35 16.77
N GLN A 158 8.77 29.25 16.83
CA GLN A 158 9.58 28.51 15.86
C GLN A 158 8.89 27.20 15.46
N PRO A 159 8.98 26.79 14.17
CA PRO A 159 8.41 25.55 13.71
C PRO A 159 8.83 24.45 14.68
N VAL A 160 7.86 23.90 15.43
CA VAL A 160 8.10 22.75 16.29
C VAL A 160 8.68 21.70 15.37
N GLN A 161 9.95 21.40 15.55
CA GLN A 161 10.63 20.44 14.70
C GLN A 161 9.81 19.16 14.74
N PRO A 162 9.53 18.52 13.58
CA PRO A 162 8.97 17.19 13.57
C PRO A 162 9.91 16.35 14.45
N SER A 163 9.41 15.82 15.56
CA SER A 163 10.21 14.94 16.41
C SER A 163 10.81 13.88 15.51
N ASP A 164 12.12 13.61 15.64
CA ASP A 164 12.92 12.73 14.78
C ASP A 164 12.34 11.31 14.54
N GLY A 165 11.29 10.91 15.24
CA GLY A 165 10.49 9.73 14.94
C GLY A 165 9.26 10.06 14.10
N ASP A 166 9.42 10.17 12.77
CA ASP A 166 8.30 9.88 11.86
C ASP A 166 7.99 8.38 12.03
N VAL A 167 7.16 8.04 13.02
CA VAL A 167 6.79 6.65 13.39
C VAL A 167 6.12 5.91 12.22
N PHE A 168 5.78 6.61 11.13
CA PHE A 168 5.25 6.02 9.90
C PHE A 168 6.02 6.41 8.65
N LYS A 169 7.33 6.70 8.75
CA LYS A 169 8.22 7.00 7.61
C LYS A 169 8.17 5.94 6.50
N HIS A 170 7.64 4.76 6.79
CA HIS A 170 7.56 3.63 5.89
C HIS A 170 6.13 3.25 5.51
N SER A 171 5.09 3.90 6.04
CA SER A 171 3.70 3.60 5.67
C SER A 171 3.31 4.20 4.31
N GLU A 172 2.48 3.50 3.53
CA GLU A 172 1.79 4.01 2.32
C GLU A 172 0.61 4.89 2.68
N PHE A 173 0.09 4.78 3.91
CA PHE A 173 -0.76 5.83 4.43
C PHE A 173 0.11 7.06 4.58
N PRO A 174 -0.19 8.17 3.87
CA PRO A 174 0.59 9.38 3.99
C PRO A 174 0.71 9.71 5.49
N PRO A 175 1.92 9.96 6.00
CA PRO A 175 2.10 10.15 7.43
C PRO A 175 1.18 11.30 7.85
N PHE A 176 0.16 11.02 8.66
CA PHE A 176 -0.51 12.07 9.41
C PHE A 176 0.54 12.59 10.37
N LYS A 177 1.22 13.65 9.97
CA LYS A 177 2.15 14.38 10.83
C LYS A 177 1.31 15.13 11.86
N LEU A 178 0.83 14.39 12.85
CA LEU A 178 0.07 14.95 13.96
C LEU A 178 1.05 15.45 14.99
N THR A 179 0.97 16.74 15.29
CA THR A 179 1.79 17.37 16.31
C THR A 179 1.45 16.76 17.67
N ARG A 180 2.42 16.08 18.28
CA ARG A 180 2.30 15.47 19.62
C ARG A 180 2.20 16.56 20.69
N HIS A 181 1.41 16.26 21.73
CA HIS A 181 1.17 16.94 23.01
C HIS A 181 1.68 18.39 23.24
N GLY A 182 0.75 19.29 23.63
CA GLY A 182 0.99 20.67 24.08
C GLY A 182 -0.15 21.62 23.68
N ASP A 183 -0.51 21.61 22.39
CA ASP A 183 -1.45 22.58 21.79
C ASP A 183 -2.87 22.04 21.53
N TRP A 184 -3.16 20.79 21.91
CA TRP A 184 -4.44 20.10 21.65
C TRP A 184 -5.69 20.74 22.27
N GLN A 185 -5.53 21.62 23.27
CA GLN A 185 -6.65 22.35 23.89
C GLN A 185 -6.96 23.68 23.21
N ARG A 186 -6.11 24.13 22.28
CA ARG A 186 -6.25 25.43 21.61
C ARG A 186 -7.03 25.34 20.30
N THR A 187 -7.29 24.12 19.83
CA THR A 187 -7.95 23.83 18.56
C THR A 187 -9.43 23.52 18.78
N LYS A 188 -10.28 23.99 17.86
CA LYS A 188 -11.70 23.60 17.82
C LYS A 188 -11.84 22.12 17.45
N HIS A 189 -10.91 21.64 16.63
CA HIS A 189 -10.82 20.26 16.19
C HIS A 189 -9.90 19.47 17.13
N THR A 190 -10.43 18.47 17.85
CA THR A 190 -9.67 17.70 18.85
C THR A 190 -9.37 16.28 18.37
N LEU A 191 -8.22 15.75 18.74
CA LEU A 191 -7.85 14.35 18.46
C LEU A 191 -8.84 13.36 19.11
N ALA A 192 -9.40 13.69 20.27
CA ALA A 192 -10.43 12.86 20.90
C ALA A 192 -11.70 12.75 20.05
N ASN A 193 -12.09 13.83 19.35
CA ASN A 193 -13.23 13.76 18.44
C ASN A 193 -12.87 12.95 17.17
N ALA A 194 -11.67 13.14 16.62
CA ALA A 194 -11.17 12.35 15.49
C ALA A 194 -11.16 10.83 15.82
N GLU A 195 -10.62 10.47 16.99
CA GLU A 195 -10.55 9.11 17.50
C GLU A 195 -11.95 8.49 17.63
N ARG A 196 -12.91 9.22 18.21
CA ARG A 196 -14.29 8.74 18.35
C ARG A 196 -14.92 8.39 17.01
N HIS A 197 -14.70 9.22 15.99
CA HIS A 197 -15.22 9.01 14.64
C HIS A 197 -14.54 7.82 13.95
N LEU A 198 -13.23 7.69 14.05
CA LEU A 198 -12.47 6.54 13.54
C LEU A 198 -12.85 5.23 14.23
N ALA A 199 -12.97 5.23 15.56
CA ALA A 199 -13.42 4.08 16.33
C ALA A 199 -14.86 3.67 15.96
N GLN A 200 -15.75 4.63 15.69
CA GLN A 200 -17.08 4.33 15.19
C GLN A 200 -17.06 3.76 13.76
N ALA A 201 -16.19 4.27 12.89
CA ALA A 201 -15.99 3.70 11.56
C ALA A 201 -15.59 2.23 11.64
N LEU A 202 -14.63 1.89 12.52
CA LEU A 202 -14.16 0.51 12.73
C LEU A 202 -15.21 -0.40 13.39
N LYS A 203 -16.16 0.14 14.16
CA LYS A 203 -17.31 -0.64 14.64
C LYS A 203 -18.30 -0.99 13.53
N LEU A 204 -18.39 -0.13 12.50
CA LEU A 204 -19.32 -0.31 11.38
C LEU A 204 -18.71 -1.13 10.25
N ASP A 205 -17.40 -0.96 10.04
CA ASP A 205 -16.58 -1.71 9.09
C ASP A 205 -15.26 -2.06 9.75
N GLU A 206 -15.23 -3.25 10.35
CA GLU A 206 -14.05 -3.73 11.04
C GLU A 206 -12.93 -4.16 10.08
N TYR A 207 -13.21 -4.32 8.78
CA TYR A 207 -12.29 -4.86 7.76
C TYR A 207 -11.56 -3.76 6.97
N SER A 208 -11.67 -2.50 7.37
CA SER A 208 -10.97 -1.41 6.72
C SER A 208 -9.58 -1.21 7.32
N ASP A 209 -8.55 -1.76 6.68
CA ASP A 209 -7.16 -1.48 7.03
C ASP A 209 -6.82 0.02 6.93
N PHE A 210 -7.44 0.72 5.97
CA PHE A 210 -7.34 2.16 5.80
C PHE A 210 -7.73 2.92 7.08
N PHE A 211 -8.90 2.64 7.67
CA PHE A 211 -9.32 3.31 8.91
C PHE A 211 -8.54 2.83 10.14
N VAL A 212 -8.09 1.58 10.15
CA VAL A 212 -7.22 1.05 11.22
C VAL A 212 -5.90 1.83 11.27
N GLY A 213 -5.30 2.09 10.11
CA GLY A 213 -4.07 2.87 10.03
C GLY A 213 -4.24 4.27 10.62
N PHE A 214 -5.27 5.02 10.21
CA PHE A 214 -5.52 6.35 10.76
C PHE A 214 -5.90 6.35 12.24
N HIS A 215 -6.65 5.34 12.70
CA HIS A 215 -6.96 5.21 14.12
C HIS A 215 -5.70 5.04 14.96
N ALA A 216 -4.79 4.17 14.55
CA ALA A 216 -3.50 3.98 15.21
C ALA A 216 -2.65 5.27 15.22
N GLN A 217 -2.64 6.03 14.12
CA GLN A 217 -1.95 7.32 14.03
C GLN A 217 -2.51 8.35 15.03
N VAL A 218 -3.84 8.46 15.14
CA VAL A 218 -4.48 9.35 16.11
C VAL A 218 -4.19 8.90 17.55
N LEU A 219 -4.23 7.59 17.84
CA LEU A 219 -3.88 7.06 19.16
C LEU A 219 -2.42 7.40 19.55
N LEU A 220 -1.47 7.28 18.63
CA LEU A 220 -0.07 7.66 18.87
C LEU A 220 0.10 9.16 19.09
N ALA A 221 -0.66 10.00 18.37
CA ALA A 221 -0.66 11.45 18.59
C ALA A 221 -1.24 11.85 19.96
N MET A 222 -2.11 10.99 20.51
CA MET A 222 -2.66 11.09 21.86
C MET A 222 -1.77 10.42 22.93
N ASP A 223 -0.56 9.97 22.58
CA ASP A 223 0.37 9.25 23.48
C ASP A 223 -0.18 7.90 24.00
N ARG A 224 -1.03 7.25 23.21
CA ARG A 224 -1.65 5.94 23.51
C ARG A 224 -1.04 4.84 22.65
N ALA A 225 0.28 4.68 22.74
CA ALA A 225 1.04 3.76 21.88
C ALA A 225 0.62 2.30 22.06
N ASP A 226 0.41 1.83 23.29
CA ASP A 226 -0.01 0.45 23.55
C ASP A 226 -1.37 0.12 22.92
N GLU A 227 -2.30 1.07 22.93
CA GLU A 227 -3.62 0.90 22.31
C GLU A 227 -3.51 0.91 20.78
N ALA A 228 -2.65 1.76 20.22
CA ALA A 228 -2.37 1.76 18.78
C ALA A 228 -1.82 0.41 18.32
N VAL A 229 -0.84 -0.14 19.05
CA VAL A 229 -0.29 -1.46 18.73
C VAL A 229 -1.35 -2.56 18.88
N ALA A 230 -2.14 -2.56 19.96
CA ALA A 230 -3.18 -3.56 20.15
C ALA A 230 -4.24 -3.57 19.02
N VAL A 231 -4.61 -2.39 18.51
CA VAL A 231 -5.53 -2.25 17.38
C VAL A 231 -4.90 -2.81 16.09
N LEU A 232 -3.64 -2.45 15.82
CA LEU A 232 -2.91 -2.93 14.65
C LEU A 232 -2.68 -4.46 14.70
N GLU A 233 -2.25 -5.01 15.84
CA GLU A 233 -2.04 -6.45 16.02
C GLU A 233 -3.34 -7.23 15.85
N ARG A 234 -4.43 -6.76 16.45
CA ARG A 234 -5.73 -7.41 16.32
C ARG A 234 -6.18 -7.48 14.87
N TYR A 235 -5.99 -6.41 14.10
CA TYR A 235 -6.31 -6.40 12.68
C TYR A 235 -5.38 -7.33 11.90
N TYR A 236 -4.07 -7.21 12.12
CA TYR A 236 -3.06 -7.99 11.42
C TYR A 236 -3.26 -9.49 11.59
N ASN A 237 -3.54 -9.93 12.82
CA ASN A 237 -3.80 -11.34 13.13
C ASN A 237 -5.04 -11.89 12.43
N ARG A 238 -5.98 -11.04 12.01
CA ARG A 238 -7.19 -11.45 11.30
C ARG A 238 -7.02 -11.46 9.78
N ASP A 239 -6.40 -10.43 9.22
CA ASP A 239 -6.46 -10.14 7.77
C ASP A 239 -5.09 -10.12 7.07
N LYS A 240 -3.99 -10.18 7.83
CA LYS A 240 -2.62 -10.22 7.29
C LYS A 240 -2.31 -9.07 6.30
N SER A 241 -2.90 -7.90 6.50
CA SER A 241 -2.63 -6.72 5.66
C SER A 241 -1.16 -6.29 5.76
N ILE A 242 -0.50 -6.22 4.61
CA ILE A 242 0.89 -5.77 4.44
C ILE A 242 1.06 -4.34 4.97
N HIS A 243 0.07 -3.47 4.74
CA HIS A 243 0.12 -2.08 5.19
C HIS A 243 0.13 -2.00 6.72
N ILE A 244 -0.68 -2.81 7.39
CA ILE A 244 -0.73 -2.89 8.85
C ILE A 244 0.54 -3.50 9.43
N LEU A 245 1.09 -4.56 8.81
CA LEU A 245 2.37 -5.13 9.23
C LEU A 245 3.49 -4.10 9.23
N ARG A 246 3.57 -3.28 8.17
CA ARG A 246 4.58 -2.23 8.06
C ARG A 246 4.40 -1.13 9.11
N MET A 247 3.15 -0.82 9.48
CA MET A 247 2.85 0.07 10.60
C MET A 247 3.30 -0.54 11.93
N LEU A 248 3.04 -1.82 12.18
CA LEU A 248 3.50 -2.54 13.38
C LEU A 248 5.03 -2.50 13.51
N ILE A 249 5.76 -2.76 12.42
CA ILE A 249 7.24 -2.70 12.39
C ILE A 249 7.76 -1.32 12.82
N SER A 250 7.01 -0.25 12.50
CA SER A 250 7.44 1.12 12.73
C SER A 250 7.04 1.65 14.11
N VAL A 251 5.96 1.11 14.71
CA VAL A 251 5.41 1.56 16.00
C VAL A 251 5.90 0.71 17.16
N ASP A 252 5.96 -0.60 16.98
CA ASP A 252 6.26 -1.54 18.05
C ASP A 252 7.75 -1.87 18.10
N SER A 253 8.44 -1.25 19.05
CA SER A 253 9.86 -1.49 19.34
C SER A 253 10.08 -2.25 20.65
N ARG A 254 9.01 -2.84 21.22
CA ARG A 254 9.03 -3.44 22.56
C ARG A 254 9.84 -4.74 22.61
N ASP A 255 9.85 -5.52 21.53
CA ASP A 255 10.66 -6.73 21.39
C ASP A 255 11.42 -6.75 20.05
N PRO A 256 12.77 -6.67 20.06
CA PRO A 256 13.59 -6.78 18.87
C PRO A 256 13.39 -8.11 18.12
N LEU A 257 13.11 -9.22 18.81
CA LEU A 257 12.92 -10.53 18.17
C LEU A 257 11.65 -10.54 17.32
N ASP A 258 10.54 -10.10 17.89
CA ASP A 258 9.26 -9.95 17.20
C ASP A 258 9.38 -8.96 16.02
N GLN A 259 10.15 -7.89 16.19
CA GLN A 259 10.41 -6.93 15.11
C GLN A 259 11.11 -7.58 13.91
N HIS A 260 12.13 -8.42 14.14
CA HIS A 260 12.83 -9.13 13.06
C HIS A 260 11.92 -10.14 12.36
N ASP A 261 11.10 -10.87 13.10
CA ASP A 261 10.16 -11.83 12.53
C ASP A 261 9.08 -11.13 11.68
N ARG A 262 8.59 -9.97 12.13
CA ARG A 262 7.68 -9.10 11.37
C ARG A 262 8.34 -8.55 10.11
N ILE A 263 9.60 -8.12 10.17
CA ILE A 263 10.34 -7.64 8.99
C ILE A 263 10.53 -8.77 7.97
N ALA A 264 10.88 -9.97 8.43
CA ALA A 264 10.99 -11.12 7.54
C ALA A 264 9.64 -11.49 6.91
N GLU A 265 8.53 -11.43 7.67
CA GLU A 265 7.17 -11.62 7.13
C GLU A 265 6.82 -10.55 6.11
N TYR A 266 7.23 -9.30 6.35
CA TYR A 266 7.03 -8.22 5.40
C TYR A 266 7.79 -8.44 4.09
N LEU A 267 9.05 -8.90 4.15
CA LEU A 267 9.84 -9.21 2.95
C LEU A 267 9.28 -10.38 2.12
N GLU A 268 8.62 -11.34 2.77
CA GLU A 268 7.95 -12.46 2.11
C GLU A 268 6.68 -12.01 1.39
N LEU A 269 5.90 -11.12 2.02
CA LEU A 269 4.64 -10.63 1.47
C LEU A 269 4.83 -9.53 0.42
N ASP A 270 5.84 -8.68 0.60
CA ASP A 270 6.13 -7.54 -0.29
C ASP A 270 7.43 -7.77 -1.08
N PRO A 271 7.32 -8.17 -2.37
CA PRO A 271 8.47 -8.41 -3.21
C PRO A 271 9.28 -7.14 -3.51
N PHE A 272 8.69 -5.95 -3.32
CA PHE A 272 9.31 -4.65 -3.58
C PHE A 272 9.76 -3.94 -2.29
N ALA A 273 9.70 -4.63 -1.15
CA ALA A 273 10.13 -4.06 0.12
C ALA A 273 11.60 -3.57 0.06
N PRO A 274 11.93 -2.43 0.69
CA PRO A 274 13.26 -1.82 0.65
C PRO A 274 14.41 -2.76 1.06
N GLU A 275 15.54 -2.69 0.35
CA GLU A 275 16.71 -3.57 0.55
C GLU A 275 17.27 -3.55 1.98
N ARG A 276 17.23 -2.39 2.65
CA ARG A 276 17.67 -2.25 4.05
C ARG A 276 17.00 -3.25 5.01
N TYR A 277 15.78 -3.70 4.70
CA TYR A 277 15.09 -4.70 5.52
C TYR A 277 15.70 -6.08 5.32
N LEU A 278 16.14 -6.40 4.10
CA LEU A 278 16.86 -7.64 3.81
C LEU A 278 18.18 -7.66 4.57
N ASP A 279 18.94 -6.55 4.55
CA ASP A 279 20.17 -6.40 5.34
C ASP A 279 19.90 -6.71 6.82
N CYS A 280 18.86 -6.11 7.42
CA CYS A 280 18.50 -6.35 8.81
C CYS A 280 18.21 -7.82 9.13
N VAL A 281 17.52 -8.53 8.23
CA VAL A 281 17.17 -9.95 8.42
C VAL A 281 18.41 -10.84 8.30
N VAL A 282 19.27 -10.58 7.31
CA VAL A 282 20.50 -11.36 7.08
C VAL A 282 21.50 -11.16 8.23
N GLU A 283 21.77 -9.92 8.63
CA GLU A 283 22.70 -9.65 9.74
C GLU A 283 22.21 -10.28 11.05
N ARG A 284 20.90 -10.24 11.32
CA ARG A 284 20.34 -10.85 12.53
C ARG A 284 20.48 -12.37 12.52
N ALA A 285 20.22 -12.99 11.38
CA ALA A 285 20.36 -14.43 11.22
C ALA A 285 21.82 -14.85 11.50
N LEU A 286 22.79 -14.13 10.92
CA LEU A 286 24.22 -14.38 11.10
C LEU A 286 24.74 -14.06 12.51
N ALA A 287 24.18 -13.06 13.19
CA ALA A 287 24.65 -12.60 14.50
C ALA A 287 24.20 -13.47 15.70
N SER A 288 23.37 -14.50 15.49
CA SER A 288 22.82 -15.32 16.57
C SER A 288 23.61 -16.64 16.72
N PRO A 289 24.60 -16.73 17.64
CA PRO A 289 25.40 -17.95 17.80
C PRO A 289 24.51 -19.13 18.23
N GLY A 290 24.59 -20.24 17.51
CA GLY A 290 23.79 -21.46 17.77
C GLY A 290 22.50 -21.59 16.96
N ASN A 291 22.22 -20.69 16.01
CA ASN A 291 21.05 -20.76 15.11
C ASN A 291 21.24 -21.65 13.87
N GLU A 292 22.16 -22.61 13.94
CA GLU A 292 22.45 -23.58 12.88
C GLU A 292 21.18 -24.37 12.52
N GLY A 293 20.74 -24.29 11.26
CA GLY A 293 19.52 -24.96 10.79
C GLY A 293 18.20 -24.39 11.35
N THR A 294 18.21 -23.22 11.99
CA THR A 294 16.99 -22.62 12.55
C THR A 294 16.11 -21.95 11.49
N VAL A 295 14.81 -21.88 11.77
CA VAL A 295 13.79 -21.26 10.91
C VAL A 295 14.19 -19.86 10.42
N PRO A 296 14.75 -18.94 11.25
CA PRO A 296 15.15 -17.61 10.78
C PRO A 296 16.29 -17.63 9.74
N MET A 297 17.27 -18.52 9.89
CA MET A 297 18.39 -18.62 8.95
C MET A 297 17.92 -19.19 7.61
N THR A 298 17.09 -20.23 7.63
CA THR A 298 16.50 -20.82 6.42
C THR A 298 15.60 -19.82 5.70
N ARG A 299 14.86 -19.01 6.46
CA ARG A 299 14.02 -17.92 5.95
C ARG A 299 14.86 -16.84 5.27
N ALA A 300 15.96 -16.40 5.89
CA ALA A 300 16.87 -15.43 5.31
C ALA A 300 17.47 -15.93 3.98
N LEU A 301 17.92 -17.19 3.91
CA LEU A 301 18.44 -17.78 2.67
C LEU A 301 17.39 -17.78 1.56
N ARG A 302 16.15 -18.21 1.85
CA ARG A 302 15.05 -18.18 0.87
C ARG A 302 14.79 -16.77 0.36
N LEU A 303 14.72 -15.79 1.25
CA LEU A 303 14.49 -14.39 0.90
C LEU A 303 15.59 -13.85 -0.04
N VAL A 304 16.86 -14.11 0.27
CA VAL A 304 17.98 -13.66 -0.58
C VAL A 304 17.93 -14.33 -1.96
N VAL A 305 17.69 -15.64 -2.01
CA VAL A 305 17.56 -16.40 -3.26
C VAL A 305 16.43 -15.85 -4.13
N ASP A 306 15.24 -15.68 -3.56
CA ASP A 306 14.08 -15.13 -4.27
C ASP A 306 14.34 -13.71 -4.79
N ARG A 307 15.15 -12.91 -4.09
CA ARG A 307 15.54 -11.55 -4.50
C ARG A 307 16.62 -11.51 -5.58
N VAL A 308 17.49 -12.51 -5.63
CA VAL A 308 18.47 -12.67 -6.72
C VAL A 308 17.74 -13.06 -8.02
N GLU A 309 16.82 -14.02 -7.96
CA GLU A 309 16.07 -14.51 -9.13
C GLU A 309 15.23 -13.42 -9.80
N ARG A 310 14.78 -12.42 -9.04
CA ARG A 310 13.98 -11.30 -9.57
C ARG A 310 14.78 -10.24 -10.32
N GLY A 311 16.09 -10.15 -10.08
CA GLY A 311 16.95 -9.17 -10.75
C GLY A 311 16.68 -7.70 -10.38
N ASP A 312 16.35 -7.38 -9.12
CA ASP A 312 16.18 -5.97 -8.70
C ASP A 312 17.49 -5.15 -8.74
N THR A 313 17.39 -3.84 -8.54
CA THR A 313 18.40 -2.82 -8.87
C THR A 313 19.76 -2.87 -8.16
N ASP A 314 19.89 -3.52 -6.99
CA ASP A 314 21.18 -3.70 -6.29
C ASP A 314 21.56 -5.18 -6.24
N GLU A 315 22.15 -5.67 -7.33
CA GLU A 315 22.55 -7.08 -7.43
C GLU A 315 23.77 -7.40 -6.53
N THR A 316 24.67 -6.44 -6.29
CA THR A 316 25.94 -6.71 -5.58
C THR A 316 25.71 -7.07 -4.11
N SER A 317 24.86 -6.32 -3.39
CA SER A 317 24.59 -6.60 -1.97
C SER A 317 23.95 -7.98 -1.77
N LYS A 318 23.05 -8.38 -2.68
CA LYS A 318 22.36 -9.68 -2.64
C LYS A 318 23.32 -10.85 -2.84
N TRP A 319 24.23 -10.76 -3.81
CA TRP A 319 25.25 -11.79 -4.03
C TRP A 319 26.22 -11.90 -2.85
N ARG A 320 26.58 -10.77 -2.23
CA ARG A 320 27.36 -10.75 -0.99
C ARG A 320 26.62 -11.46 0.15
N HIS A 321 25.33 -11.16 0.36
CA HIS A 321 24.51 -11.83 1.39
C HIS A 321 24.37 -13.33 1.13
N LEU A 322 24.16 -13.72 -0.12
CA LEU A 322 24.08 -15.12 -0.51
C LEU A 322 25.39 -15.85 -0.20
N ALA A 323 26.53 -15.28 -0.61
CA ALA A 323 27.85 -15.86 -0.33
C ALA A 323 28.10 -16.08 1.18
N ARG A 324 27.68 -15.12 2.01
CA ARG A 324 27.78 -15.21 3.48
C ARG A 324 26.90 -16.32 4.05
N LEU A 325 25.63 -16.36 3.66
CA LEU A 325 24.68 -17.36 4.14
C LEU A 325 25.06 -18.77 3.71
N LEU A 326 25.50 -18.95 2.45
CA LEU A 326 25.97 -20.24 1.97
C LEU A 326 27.21 -20.72 2.73
N SER A 327 28.15 -19.83 3.02
CA SER A 327 29.37 -20.17 3.76
C SER A 327 29.02 -20.66 5.15
N PHE A 328 28.10 -19.96 5.82
CA PHE A 328 27.56 -20.35 7.10
C PHE A 328 26.88 -21.73 7.05
N PHE A 329 25.94 -21.95 6.12
CA PHE A 329 25.21 -23.22 6.02
C PHE A 329 26.10 -24.39 5.62
N ARG A 330 27.14 -24.18 4.80
CA ARG A 330 28.06 -25.25 4.43
C ARG A 330 28.83 -25.79 5.65
N GLN A 331 29.07 -24.95 6.64
CA GLN A 331 29.71 -25.34 7.90
C GLN A 331 28.71 -25.97 8.89
N ALA A 332 27.51 -25.41 8.96
CA ALA A 332 26.51 -25.72 9.99
C ALA A 332 25.48 -26.80 9.58
N ASP A 333 24.84 -26.64 8.42
CA ASP A 333 23.78 -27.51 7.92
C ASP A 333 23.68 -27.50 6.38
N PRO A 334 24.44 -28.39 5.69
CA PRO A 334 24.40 -28.49 4.24
C PRO A 334 23.04 -28.92 3.68
N THR A 335 22.18 -29.56 4.49
CA THR A 335 20.89 -30.07 4.01
C THR A 335 19.90 -28.94 3.70
N THR A 336 19.99 -27.82 4.41
CA THR A 336 19.19 -26.63 4.15
C THR A 336 19.52 -26.00 2.79
N ILE A 337 20.79 -25.98 2.38
CA ILE A 337 21.18 -25.51 1.05
C ILE A 337 20.50 -26.37 -0.02
N SER A 338 20.56 -27.69 0.12
CA SER A 338 19.90 -28.61 -0.81
C SER A 338 18.38 -28.42 -0.83
N ALA A 339 17.75 -28.18 0.31
CA ALA A 339 16.31 -27.96 0.40
C ALA A 339 15.85 -26.64 -0.26
N VAL A 340 16.64 -25.57 -0.15
CA VAL A 340 16.31 -24.25 -0.72
C VAL A 340 16.74 -24.13 -2.18
N MET A 341 17.95 -24.58 -2.51
CA MET A 341 18.56 -24.41 -3.83
C MET A 341 18.36 -25.60 -4.75
N GLY A 342 18.18 -26.82 -4.25
CA GLY A 342 18.17 -28.06 -5.03
C GLY A 342 17.29 -28.00 -6.29
N PRO A 343 16.01 -27.58 -6.20
CA PRO A 343 15.13 -27.46 -7.36
C PRO A 343 15.55 -26.38 -8.38
N ARG A 344 16.45 -25.48 -7.99
CA ARG A 344 16.88 -24.30 -8.74
C ARG A 344 18.28 -24.44 -9.34
N LEU A 345 19.11 -25.36 -8.82
CA LEU A 345 20.54 -25.44 -9.13
C LEU A 345 20.82 -25.66 -10.62
N GLU A 346 20.00 -26.45 -11.32
CA GLU A 346 20.17 -26.68 -12.76
C GLU A 346 20.02 -25.36 -13.54
N TRP A 347 18.92 -24.64 -13.32
CA TRP A 347 18.68 -23.35 -13.97
C TRP A 347 19.70 -22.27 -13.54
N TRP A 348 20.08 -22.23 -12.26
CA TRP A 348 21.11 -21.30 -11.79
C TRP A 348 22.48 -21.60 -12.39
N GLY A 349 22.80 -22.87 -12.59
CA GLY A 349 24.00 -23.33 -13.29
C GLY A 349 24.07 -22.71 -14.68
N ASP A 350 23.00 -22.85 -15.45
CA ASP A 350 22.93 -22.36 -16.84
C ASP A 350 22.85 -20.82 -16.93
N VAL A 351 22.20 -20.15 -15.98
CA VAL A 351 21.92 -18.71 -16.07
C VAL A 351 22.98 -17.85 -15.40
N TYR A 352 23.43 -18.23 -14.20
CA TYR A 352 24.33 -17.41 -13.40
C TYR A 352 25.74 -17.97 -13.33
N PHE A 353 25.90 -19.28 -13.47
CA PHE A 353 27.21 -19.93 -13.29
C PHE A 353 27.81 -20.49 -14.58
N ASP A 354 27.23 -20.18 -15.74
CA ASP A 354 27.79 -20.53 -17.03
C ASP A 354 29.15 -19.88 -17.24
N TRP A 355 30.00 -20.58 -18.00
CA TRP A 355 31.36 -20.20 -18.32
C TRP A 355 31.43 -18.78 -18.90
N SER A 356 30.47 -18.42 -19.76
CA SER A 356 30.43 -17.12 -20.43
C SER A 356 30.22 -15.95 -19.47
N THR A 357 29.56 -16.18 -18.33
CA THR A 357 29.29 -15.16 -17.30
C THR A 357 30.57 -14.66 -16.65
N PHE A 358 31.55 -15.55 -16.48
CA PHE A 358 32.82 -15.25 -15.82
C PHE A 358 33.95 -14.90 -16.79
N ASP A 359 33.83 -15.27 -18.06
CA ASP A 359 34.85 -15.01 -19.09
C ASP A 359 34.69 -13.64 -19.77
N ALA A 360 33.45 -13.11 -19.82
CA ALA A 360 33.13 -11.89 -20.55
C ALA A 360 33.21 -10.59 -19.73
N VAL A 361 33.32 -10.67 -18.39
CA VAL A 361 33.15 -9.54 -17.47
C VAL A 361 34.42 -9.34 -16.66
N GLY A 362 34.99 -8.12 -16.66
CA GLY A 362 36.10 -7.79 -15.77
C GLY A 362 35.75 -8.05 -14.29
N THR A 363 36.75 -8.27 -13.44
CA THR A 363 36.55 -8.62 -12.03
C THR A 363 35.86 -7.49 -11.25
N THR A 364 34.52 -7.53 -11.22
CA THR A 364 33.68 -6.63 -10.42
C THR A 364 33.33 -7.29 -9.09
N ASP A 365 32.98 -6.49 -8.08
CA ASP A 365 32.55 -6.95 -6.76
C ASP A 365 31.47 -8.04 -6.85
N ARG A 366 30.47 -7.82 -7.70
CA ARG A 366 29.41 -8.79 -7.99
C ARG A 366 29.97 -10.13 -8.46
N ILE A 367 30.89 -10.11 -9.43
CA ILE A 367 31.48 -11.33 -10.01
C ILE A 367 32.28 -12.10 -8.97
N VAL A 368 32.99 -11.41 -8.07
CA VAL A 368 33.70 -12.06 -6.95
C VAL A 368 32.72 -12.78 -6.03
N TYR A 369 31.62 -12.13 -5.60
CA TYR A 369 30.62 -12.78 -4.76
C TYR A 369 29.89 -13.94 -5.47
N MET A 370 29.59 -13.78 -6.77
CA MET A 370 29.03 -14.85 -7.60
C MET A 370 29.99 -16.05 -7.71
N ALA A 371 31.29 -15.80 -7.88
CA ALA A 371 32.31 -16.85 -7.93
C ALA A 371 32.39 -17.64 -6.61
N VAL A 372 32.30 -16.94 -5.47
CA VAL A 372 32.20 -17.58 -4.14
C VAL A 372 30.94 -18.44 -4.05
N CYS A 373 29.78 -17.95 -4.53
CA CYS A 373 28.54 -18.74 -4.55
C CYS A 373 28.66 -19.97 -5.45
N ALA A 374 29.23 -19.83 -6.65
CA ALA A 374 29.40 -20.91 -7.62
C ALA A 374 30.23 -22.07 -7.04
N GLN A 375 31.38 -21.76 -6.42
CA GLN A 375 32.22 -22.76 -5.75
C GLN A 375 31.50 -23.44 -4.57
N GLN A 376 30.50 -22.77 -3.99
CA GLN A 376 29.73 -23.30 -2.88
C GLN A 376 28.53 -24.14 -3.28
N LEU A 377 27.96 -23.91 -4.45
CA LEU A 377 26.71 -24.50 -4.90
C LEU A 377 26.88 -25.61 -5.95
N VAL A 378 27.93 -25.54 -6.77
CA VAL A 378 28.11 -26.38 -7.95
C VAL A 378 29.50 -27.02 -7.94
N ASP A 379 29.57 -28.28 -8.39
CA ASP A 379 30.84 -28.95 -8.67
C ASP A 379 31.40 -28.42 -9.99
N LEU A 380 32.29 -27.42 -9.90
CA LEU A 380 32.89 -26.78 -11.07
C LEU A 380 34.00 -27.63 -11.68
N GLU A 381 34.00 -27.75 -13.01
CA GLU A 381 35.04 -28.45 -13.78
C GLU A 381 36.44 -27.83 -13.60
N GLN A 382 37.47 -28.66 -13.74
CA GLN A 382 38.85 -28.16 -13.72
C GLN A 382 39.09 -27.19 -14.87
N GLY A 383 39.56 -25.98 -14.55
CA GLY A 383 39.81 -24.91 -15.53
C GLY A 383 38.67 -23.89 -15.64
N HIS A 384 37.60 -24.01 -14.85
CA HIS A 384 36.53 -23.02 -14.80
C HIS A 384 37.07 -21.62 -14.39
N PRO A 385 36.61 -20.50 -15.01
CA PRO A 385 37.17 -19.16 -14.76
C PRO A 385 37.04 -18.69 -13.31
N VAL A 386 36.06 -19.22 -12.58
CA VAL A 386 35.86 -18.99 -11.13
C VAL A 386 37.15 -19.23 -10.34
N TYR A 387 37.91 -20.30 -10.66
CA TYR A 387 39.17 -20.57 -9.96
C TYR A 387 40.18 -19.44 -10.18
N GLY A 388 40.29 -18.92 -11.41
CA GLY A 388 41.16 -17.79 -11.74
C GLY A 388 40.72 -16.47 -11.10
N ILE A 389 39.42 -16.25 -10.95
CA ILE A 389 38.86 -15.08 -10.26
C ILE A 389 39.17 -15.14 -8.76
N LEU A 390 38.96 -16.28 -8.12
CA LEU A 390 39.16 -16.44 -6.67
C LEU A 390 40.64 -16.53 -6.27
N SER A 391 41.54 -16.89 -7.19
CA SER A 391 42.98 -16.94 -6.96
C SER A 391 43.76 -15.78 -7.59
N GLY A 392 43.08 -14.83 -8.23
CA GLY A 392 43.69 -13.71 -8.96
C GLY A 392 44.05 -12.52 -8.07
N ASP A 393 44.49 -11.43 -8.71
CA ASP A 393 44.77 -10.15 -8.04
C ASP A 393 43.47 -9.47 -7.60
N LEU A 394 42.96 -9.88 -6.44
CA LEU A 394 41.80 -9.27 -5.78
C LEU A 394 42.23 -8.03 -4.98
N SER A 395 41.31 -7.10 -4.77
CA SER A 395 41.51 -6.04 -3.77
C SER A 395 41.63 -6.64 -2.37
N ASP A 396 42.33 -5.98 -1.46
CA ASP A 396 42.54 -6.47 -0.09
C ASP A 396 41.22 -6.87 0.60
N ALA A 397 40.16 -6.08 0.40
CA ALA A 397 38.83 -6.36 0.95
C ALA A 397 38.17 -7.62 0.36
N HIS A 398 38.35 -7.88 -0.94
CA HIS A 398 37.83 -9.09 -1.58
C HIS A 398 38.66 -10.31 -1.22
N ALA A 399 39.98 -10.18 -1.16
CA ALA A 399 40.86 -11.26 -0.73
C ALA A 399 40.53 -11.70 0.70
N GLU A 400 40.35 -10.73 1.62
CA GLU A 400 39.91 -10.99 2.98
C GLU A 400 38.52 -11.66 3.02
N PHE A 401 37.56 -11.15 2.24
CA PHE A 401 36.22 -11.75 2.17
C PHE A 401 36.25 -13.20 1.68
N VAL A 402 36.95 -13.46 0.56
CA VAL A 402 37.10 -14.80 -0.02
C VAL A 402 37.73 -15.74 0.98
N ASP A 403 38.83 -15.32 1.62
CA ASP A 403 39.53 -16.10 2.63
C ASP A 403 38.65 -16.45 3.83
N GLN A 404 37.84 -15.50 4.32
CA GLN A 404 36.91 -15.72 5.42
C GLN A 404 35.78 -16.70 5.07
N HIS A 405 35.29 -16.69 3.82
CA HIS A 405 34.06 -17.39 3.45
C HIS A 405 34.29 -18.67 2.63
N MET A 406 35.52 -18.93 2.19
CA MET A 406 35.92 -20.13 1.45
C MET A 406 36.74 -21.13 2.27
N ARG A 407 37.24 -20.74 3.45
CA ARG A 407 38.00 -21.65 4.32
C ARG A 407 37.10 -22.77 4.86
N LEU A 408 37.44 -24.00 4.47
CA LEU A 408 36.94 -25.22 5.09
C LEU A 408 37.53 -25.35 6.50
N PRO A 409 36.77 -25.84 7.50
CA PRO A 409 37.32 -26.07 8.83
C PRO A 409 38.44 -27.13 8.75
N GLY A 410 39.70 -26.69 8.94
CA GLY A 410 40.86 -27.57 9.05
C GLY A 410 42.11 -27.19 8.25
N SER A 411 42.04 -26.22 7.33
CA SER A 411 43.25 -25.72 6.67
C SER A 411 43.94 -24.67 7.55
N ALA A 412 45.07 -25.04 8.16
CA ALA A 412 45.97 -24.09 8.80
C ALA A 412 46.40 -23.00 7.81
N PRO A 413 46.67 -21.76 8.26
CA PRO A 413 47.15 -20.70 7.38
C PRO A 413 48.47 -21.14 6.72
N PRO A 414 48.69 -20.84 5.43
CA PRO A 414 50.00 -21.06 4.82
C PRO A 414 51.04 -20.19 5.52
N VAL A 415 52.13 -20.82 5.93
CA VAL A 415 53.31 -20.19 6.56
C VAL A 415 54.10 -19.41 5.53
#